data_AF-A0A350P202-F1
#
_entry.id   AF-A0A350P202-F1
#
_cell.length_a   1.000
_cell.length_b   1.000
_cell.length_c   1.000
_cell.angle_alpha   90.00
_cell.angle_beta   90.00
_cell.angle_gamma   90.00
#
_symmetry.space_group_name_H-M   'P 1'
#
loop_
_entity.id
_entity.type
_entity.pdbx_description
1 polymer ?
#
loop_
_entity_poly.entity_id
_entity_poly.type
_entity_poly.pdbx_seq_one_letter_code
_entity_poly.pdbx_strand_id
1 'polypeptide(L)'
;MALTSPPLPVSKHDKVIPGYHFVCAVLAIAEPRGVSVHKLLRGTGIFDDAITPNLRVSGKQLIALIGNVQSYCKAKDASFLIGKHLANALLNHEFSSIKDAGSLTQVIRLVTTQ
;
A
#
# COMPACT_ATOMS: atom_id res chain seq x y z
N MET A 1 -26.93 6.09 -10.86
CA MET A 1 -25.75 6.44 -11.69
C MET A 1 -25.01 7.56 -10.96
N ALA A 2 -24.06 7.24 -10.08
CA ALA A 2 -23.32 8.26 -9.34
C ALA A 2 -22.00 8.55 -10.08
N LEU A 3 -21.93 9.72 -10.73
CA LEU A 3 -20.70 10.26 -11.28
C LEU A 3 -19.86 10.75 -10.10
N THR A 4 -19.14 9.85 -9.43
CA THR A 4 -18.13 10.26 -8.45
C THR A 4 -16.94 10.80 -9.22
N SER A 5 -16.82 12.12 -9.28
CA SER A 5 -15.61 12.78 -9.78
C SER A 5 -14.36 12.20 -9.13
N PRO A 6 -13.25 12.05 -9.88
CA PRO A 6 -12.02 11.50 -9.32
C PRO A 6 -11.59 12.31 -8.09
N PRO A 7 -11.19 11.68 -6.97
CA PRO A 7 -10.65 12.38 -5.81
C PRO A 7 -9.54 13.36 -6.22
N LEU A 8 -9.71 14.61 -5.79
CA LEU A 8 -8.74 15.67 -5.95
C LEU A 8 -7.47 15.37 -5.13
N PRO A 9 -6.31 15.96 -5.49
CA PRO A 9 -5.12 15.92 -4.65
C PRO A 9 -5.43 16.34 -3.22
N VAL A 10 -4.72 15.77 -2.25
CA VAL A 10 -4.91 16.03 -0.81
C VAL A 10 -4.96 17.55 -0.55
N SER A 11 -6.05 18.01 0.07
CA SER A 11 -6.18 19.39 0.54
C SER A 11 -5.62 19.54 1.96
N LYS A 12 -5.20 20.75 2.37
CA LYS A 12 -4.62 21.03 3.70
C LYS A 12 -5.51 20.62 4.89
N HIS A 13 -6.82 20.45 4.67
CA HIS A 13 -7.79 20.07 5.71
C HIS A 13 -8.17 18.58 5.68
N ASP A 14 -7.66 17.80 4.73
CA ASP A 14 -7.96 16.38 4.66
C ASP A 14 -7.24 15.63 5.77
N LYS A 15 -7.97 14.74 6.45
CA LYS A 15 -7.36 13.76 7.34
C LYS A 15 -6.54 12.79 6.49
N VAL A 16 -5.23 12.84 6.65
CA VAL A 16 -4.26 11.99 5.93
C VAL A 16 -3.62 10.96 6.84
N ILE A 17 -3.25 9.84 6.23
CA ILE A 17 -2.48 8.77 6.86
C ILE A 17 -1.21 8.49 6.05
N PRO A 18 -0.16 7.88 6.65
CA PRO A 18 0.96 7.33 5.89
C PRO A 18 0.44 6.35 4.82
N GLY A 19 0.72 6.64 3.56
CA GLY A 19 0.18 5.93 2.42
C GLY A 19 1.19 5.05 1.68
N TYR A 20 2.49 5.25 1.92
CA TYR A 20 3.55 4.58 1.15
C TYR A 20 3.39 3.05 1.13
N HIS A 21 3.32 2.41 2.30
CA HIS A 21 3.20 0.96 2.39
C HIS A 21 1.87 0.43 1.81
N PHE A 22 0.79 1.20 1.89
CA PHE A 22 -0.47 0.86 1.25
C PHE A 22 -0.36 0.85 -0.28
N VAL A 23 0.26 1.88 -0.86
CA VAL A 23 0.45 1.96 -2.30
C VAL A 23 1.40 0.86 -2.77
N CYS A 24 2.53 0.64 -2.10
CA CYS A 24 3.45 -0.46 -2.43
C CYS A 24 2.78 -1.83 -2.35
N ALA A 25 1.96 -2.10 -1.33
CA ALA A 25 1.22 -3.35 -1.20
C ALA A 25 0.27 -3.57 -2.39
N VAL A 26 -0.42 -2.51 -2.82
CA VAL A 26 -1.28 -2.53 -4.00
C VAL A 26 -0.49 -2.80 -5.28
N LEU A 27 0.65 -2.13 -5.47
CA LEU A 27 1.49 -2.31 -6.65
C LEU A 27 2.04 -3.75 -6.74
N ALA A 28 2.50 -4.32 -5.63
CA ALA A 28 3.03 -5.68 -5.56
C ALA A 28 1.99 -6.75 -5.96
N ILE A 29 0.71 -6.45 -5.82
CA ILE A 29 -0.40 -7.34 -6.21
C ILE A 29 -0.73 -7.17 -7.69
N ALA A 30 -0.58 -5.96 -8.22
CA ALA A 30 -1.01 -5.61 -9.56
C ALA A 30 0.08 -5.87 -10.63
N GLU A 31 1.35 -5.72 -10.26
CA GLU A 31 2.51 -5.95 -11.13
C GLU A 31 2.54 -7.38 -11.73
N PRO A 32 2.41 -8.47 -10.93
CA PRO A 32 2.38 -9.83 -11.48
C PRO A 32 1.19 -10.11 -12.41
N ARG A 33 0.16 -9.26 -12.36
CA ARG A 33 -1.06 -9.37 -13.18
C ARG A 33 -0.98 -8.50 -14.45
N GLY A 34 0.15 -7.86 -14.72
CA GLY A 34 0.36 -7.01 -15.89
C GLY A 34 -0.46 -5.71 -15.87
N VAL A 35 -0.92 -5.28 -14.70
CA VAL A 35 -1.67 -4.02 -14.56
C VAL A 35 -0.67 -2.88 -14.36
N SER A 36 -0.72 -1.87 -15.23
CA SER A 36 0.19 -0.73 -15.14
C SER A 36 -0.11 0.16 -13.94
N VAL A 37 0.95 0.74 -13.35
CA VAL A 37 0.86 1.71 -12.24
C VAL A 37 -0.07 2.87 -12.60
N HIS A 38 0.07 3.45 -13.80
CA HIS A 38 -0.81 4.52 -14.25
C HIS A 38 -2.29 4.12 -14.28
N LYS A 39 -2.62 2.87 -14.64
CA LYS A 39 -4.02 2.39 -14.60
C LYS A 39 -4.54 2.29 -13.16
N LEU A 40 -3.71 1.85 -12.23
CA LEU A 40 -4.06 1.76 -10.81
C LEU A 40 -4.23 3.12 -10.14
N LEU A 41 -3.37 4.08 -10.46
CA LEU A 41 -3.43 5.42 -9.88
C LEU A 41 -4.44 6.32 -10.58
N ARG A 42 -4.99 5.90 -11.72
CA ARG A 42 -5.94 6.70 -12.49
C ARG A 42 -7.14 7.09 -11.64
N GLY A 43 -7.34 8.40 -11.50
CA GLY A 43 -8.47 8.93 -10.75
C GLY A 43 -8.39 8.71 -9.24
N THR A 44 -7.24 8.30 -8.68
CA THR A 44 -7.05 8.23 -7.22
C THR A 44 -6.54 9.56 -6.65
N GLY A 45 -6.05 10.47 -7.51
CA GLY A 45 -5.38 11.70 -7.08
C GLY A 45 -3.98 11.45 -6.47
N ILE A 46 -3.47 10.22 -6.55
CA ILE A 46 -2.10 9.86 -6.17
C ILE A 46 -1.23 9.90 -7.43
N PHE A 47 -0.10 10.59 -7.36
CA PHE A 47 0.87 10.67 -8.44
C PHE A 47 1.99 9.65 -8.20
N ASP A 48 2.49 9.07 -9.27
CA ASP A 48 3.62 8.14 -9.30
C ASP A 48 4.88 8.77 -8.69
N ASP A 49 5.20 10.00 -9.06
CA ASP A 49 6.35 10.74 -8.52
C ASP A 49 6.25 11.02 -7.02
N ALA A 50 5.03 10.98 -6.46
CA ALA A 50 4.78 11.19 -5.04
C ALA A 50 4.94 9.92 -4.20
N ILE A 51 5.15 8.75 -4.81
CA ILE A 51 5.31 7.45 -4.11
C ILE A 51 6.68 7.38 -3.46
N THR A 52 6.80 8.04 -2.32
CA THR A 52 7.99 8.04 -1.45
C THR A 52 7.59 7.63 -0.03
N PRO A 53 8.52 7.27 0.87
CA PRO A 53 8.20 6.91 2.25
C PRO A 53 7.37 7.96 3.01
N ASN A 54 7.47 9.23 2.62
CA ASN A 54 6.73 10.35 3.20
C ASN A 54 5.32 10.54 2.62
N LEU A 55 4.90 9.69 1.68
CA LEU A 55 3.59 9.77 1.03
C LEU A 55 2.48 9.81 2.07
N ARG A 56 1.65 10.85 1.99
CA ARG A 56 0.42 11.00 2.76
C ARG A 56 -0.76 10.84 1.82
N VAL A 57 -1.69 9.96 2.18
CA VAL A 57 -2.92 9.73 1.42
C VAL A 57 -4.13 10.00 2.28
N SER A 58 -5.18 10.55 1.68
CA SER A 58 -6.48 10.64 2.34
C SER A 58 -7.25 9.32 2.21
N GLY A 59 -8.23 9.10 3.09
CA GLY A 59 -9.11 7.93 3.01
C GLY A 59 -9.82 7.82 1.65
N LYS A 60 -10.17 8.94 1.01
CA LYS A 60 -10.82 8.95 -0.32
C LYS A 60 -9.89 8.41 -1.41
N GLN A 61 -8.62 8.81 -1.39
CA GLN A 61 -7.63 8.34 -2.36
C GLN A 61 -7.37 6.84 -2.18
N LEU A 62 -7.32 6.37 -0.93
CA LEU A 62 -7.15 4.94 -0.63
C LEU A 62 -8.35 4.10 -1.08
N ILE A 63 -9.58 4.56 -0.85
CA ILE A 63 -10.79 3.89 -1.32
C ILE A 63 -10.81 3.80 -2.85
N ALA A 64 -10.46 4.89 -3.55
CA ALA A 64 -10.35 4.89 -5.01
C ALA A 64 -9.28 3.91 -5.52
N LEU A 65 -8.11 3.88 -4.87
CA LEU A 65 -7.03 2.95 -5.20
C LEU A 65 -7.46 1.48 -5.04
N ILE A 66 -8.13 1.15 -3.93
CA ILE A 66 -8.67 -0.20 -3.69
C ILE A 66 -9.72 -0.57 -4.75
N GLY A 67 -10.60 0.36 -5.12
CA GLY A 67 -11.59 0.15 -6.17
C GLY A 67 -10.96 -0.14 -7.54
N ASN A 68 -9.87 0.55 -7.88
CA ASN A 68 -9.10 0.29 -9.10
C ASN A 68 -8.47 -1.11 -9.07
N VAL A 69 -7.85 -1.51 -7.95
CA VAL A 69 -7.27 -2.86 -7.81
C VAL A 69 -8.33 -3.94 -7.97
N GLN A 70 -9.48 -3.80 -7.32
CA GLN A 70 -10.57 -4.76 -7.44
C GLN A 70 -11.07 -4.89 -8.88
N SER A 71 -11.16 -3.76 -9.60
CA SER A 71 -11.62 -3.72 -10.99
C SER A 71 -10.62 -4.35 -11.96
N TYR A 72 -9.32 -4.08 -11.81
CA TYR A 72 -8.30 -4.55 -12.76
C TYR A 72 -7.76 -5.94 -12.44
N CYS A 73 -7.65 -6.29 -11.16
CA CYS A 73 -7.05 -7.57 -10.75
C CYS A 73 -8.06 -8.72 -10.69
N LYS A 74 -9.38 -8.45 -10.82
CA LYS A 74 -10.49 -9.44 -10.79
C LYS A 74 -10.41 -10.48 -9.66
N ALA A 75 -9.72 -10.15 -8.58
CA ALA A 75 -9.47 -11.10 -7.50
C ALA A 75 -10.51 -10.87 -6.39
N LYS A 76 -11.36 -11.87 -6.13
CA LYS A 76 -12.18 -11.93 -4.91
C LYS A 76 -11.32 -11.76 -3.64
N ASP A 77 -10.04 -12.11 -3.74
CA ASP A 77 -9.08 -12.07 -2.64
C ASP A 77 -8.20 -10.82 -2.63
N ALA A 78 -8.48 -9.81 -3.47
CA ALA A 78 -7.67 -8.59 -3.55
C ALA A 78 -7.52 -7.92 -2.18
N SER A 79 -8.61 -7.80 -1.42
CA SER A 79 -8.60 -7.22 -0.07
C SER A 79 -7.75 -8.04 0.91
N PHE A 80 -7.78 -9.38 0.82
CA PHE A 80 -6.98 -10.27 1.67
C PHE A 80 -5.49 -10.22 1.31
N LEU A 81 -5.17 -10.19 0.01
CA LEU A 81 -3.80 -10.02 -0.47
C LEU A 81 -3.24 -8.65 -0.06
N ILE A 82 -4.03 -7.58 -0.21
CA ILE A 82 -3.63 -6.23 0.25
C ILE A 82 -3.36 -6.26 1.75
N GLY A 83 -4.24 -6.87 2.55
CA GLY A 83 -4.05 -7.06 3.98
C GLY A 83 -2.76 -7.81 4.31
N LYS A 84 -2.47 -8.92 3.60
CA LYS A 84 -1.24 -9.71 3.77
C LYS A 84 0.02 -8.90 3.44
N HIS A 85 0.01 -8.18 2.32
CA HIS A 85 1.14 -7.35 1.91
C HIS A 85 1.35 -6.15 2.83
N LEU A 86 0.26 -5.54 3.33
CA LEU A 86 0.33 -4.45 4.29
C LEU A 86 0.87 -4.94 5.64
N ALA A 87 0.35 -6.04 6.17
CA ALA A 87 0.85 -6.65 7.40
C ALA A 87 2.34 -6.98 7.27
N ASN A 88 2.76 -7.60 6.16
CA ASN A 88 4.18 -7.83 5.89
C ASN A 88 4.97 -6.52 5.80
N ALA A 89 4.47 -5.48 5.13
CA ALA A 89 5.19 -4.21 5.00
C ALA A 89 5.36 -3.51 6.37
N LEU A 90 4.34 -3.54 7.22
CA LEU A 90 4.38 -2.98 8.57
C LEU A 90 5.26 -3.81 9.51
N LEU A 91 5.15 -5.14 9.48
CA LEU A 91 5.99 -6.04 10.28
C LEU A 91 7.46 -5.93 9.84
N ASN A 92 7.74 -5.85 8.54
CA ASN A 92 9.12 -5.68 8.04
C ASN A 92 9.75 -4.33 8.43
N HIS A 93 8.95 -3.32 8.80
CA HIS A 93 9.48 -2.07 9.34
C HIS A 93 10.03 -2.28 10.75
N GLU A 94 9.27 -2.97 11.61
CA GLU A 94 9.67 -3.36 12.98
C GLU A 94 10.82 -4.39 12.96
N PHE A 95 10.86 -5.24 11.95
CA PHE A 95 11.81 -6.35 11.83
C PHE A 95 12.92 -6.11 10.82
N SER A 96 13.21 -4.86 10.46
CA SER A 96 14.31 -4.53 9.56
C SER A 96 15.66 -5.08 10.07
N SER A 97 15.85 -5.08 11.39
CA SER A 97 17.00 -5.68 12.10
C SER A 97 17.13 -7.20 11.97
N ILE A 98 16.06 -7.91 11.57
CA ILE A 98 16.08 -9.38 11.37
C ILE A 98 16.75 -9.74 10.04
N LYS A 99 16.74 -8.85 9.04
CA LYS A 99 17.32 -9.12 7.72
C LYS A 99 18.84 -9.25 7.74
N ASP A 100 19.49 -8.64 8.72
CA ASP A 100 20.94 -8.72 8.94
C ASP A 100 21.35 -9.88 9.88
N ALA A 101 20.39 -10.66 10.36
CA ALA A 101 20.67 -11.78 11.25
C ALA A 101 21.25 -12.97 10.46
N GLY A 102 22.51 -13.31 10.73
CA GLY A 102 23.20 -14.44 10.08
C GLY A 102 22.76 -15.82 10.57
N SER A 103 21.83 -15.92 11.53
CA SER A 103 21.31 -17.20 12.03
C SER A 103 19.94 -17.08 12.70
N LEU A 104 19.18 -18.18 12.69
CA LEU A 104 17.85 -18.28 13.31
C LEU A 104 17.87 -17.93 14.82
N THR A 105 18.95 -18.26 15.52
CA THR A 105 19.14 -17.95 16.95
C THR A 105 19.22 -16.45 17.21
N GLN A 106 19.82 -15.70 16.28
CA GLN A 106 20.00 -14.25 16.38
C GLN A 106 18.69 -13.51 16.10
N VAL A 107 17.88 -14.02 15.17
CA VAL A 107 16.50 -13.60 14.95
C VAL A 107 15.66 -13.78 16.21
N ILE A 108 15.70 -14.96 16.82
CA ILE A 108 14.94 -15.25 18.05
C ILE A 108 15.34 -14.28 19.17
N ARG A 109 16.62 -13.98 19.37
CA ARG A 109 17.03 -12.99 20.40
C ARG A 109 16.47 -11.59 20.12
N LEU A 110 16.50 -11.14 18.87
CA LEU A 110 15.97 -9.82 18.48
C LEU A 110 14.46 -9.69 18.73
N VAL A 111 13.68 -10.76 18.60
CA VAL A 111 12.21 -10.74 18.82
C VAL A 111 11.77 -11.08 20.24
N THR A 112 12.64 -11.65 21.08
CA THR A 112 12.28 -12.14 22.43
C THR A 112 12.82 -11.28 23.56
N THR A 113 13.63 -10.25 23.27
CA THR A 113 14.15 -9.35 24.32
C THR A 113 13.23 -8.14 24.44
N GLN A 114 12.28 -8.21 25.39
CA GLN A 114 11.66 -7.04 26.03
C GLN A 114 12.38 -6.76 27.35
#